data_AF-A0A937PPV4-F1
#
_entry.id   AF-A0A937PPV4-F1
#
_cell.length_a   1.000
_cell.length_b   1.000
_cell.length_c   1.000
_cell.angle_alpha   90.00
_cell.angle_beta   90.00
_cell.angle_gamma   90.00
#
_symmetry.space_group_name_H-M   'P 1'
#
loop_
_entity.id
_entity.type
_entity.pdbx_description
1 polymer ?
#
loop_
_entity_poly.entity_id
_entity_poly.type
_entity_poly.pdbx_seq_one_letter_code
_entity_poly.pdbx_strand_id
1 'polypeptide(L)'
;FIGTEGTIALSRGGWWTKPTSLKSVKLRPGELHLYASNNHGRNFIDCIKSRRQTVSPIDVAVWSDTMSHLSEIAIRTERKISWDPQKEVILGDAAAGRMLTRAIREPYRL
;
A
#
# COMPACT_ATOMS: atom_id res chain seq x y z
N PHE A 1 3.27 1.71 -14.52
CA PHE A 1 2.50 0.49 -14.83
C PHE A 1 2.77 0.08 -16.27
N ILE A 2 3.13 -1.19 -16.50
CA ILE A 2 3.33 -1.78 -17.83
C ILE A 2 2.30 -2.89 -17.97
N GLY A 3 1.38 -2.73 -18.91
CA GLY A 3 0.35 -3.71 -19.25
C GLY A 3 0.50 -4.21 -20.68
N THR A 4 -0.39 -5.13 -21.08
CA THR A 4 -0.42 -5.73 -22.43
C THR A 4 -0.72 -4.72 -23.53
N GLU A 5 -1.47 -3.67 -23.22
CA GLU A 5 -1.90 -2.65 -24.19
C GLU A 5 -1.04 -1.38 -24.15
N GLY A 6 -0.09 -1.30 -23.22
CA GLY A 6 0.82 -0.16 -23.12
C GLY A 6 1.33 0.15 -21.73
N THR A 7 2.00 1.29 -21.61
CA THR A 7 2.64 1.77 -20.40
C THR A 7 2.02 3.09 -19.98
N ILE A 8 1.77 3.22 -18.68
CA ILE A 8 1.41 4.48 -18.02
C ILE A 8 2.47 4.74 -16.95
N ALA A 9 3.08 5.91 -16.98
CA ALA A 9 4.03 6.34 -15.97
C ALA A 9 3.59 7.68 -15.39
N LEU A 10 3.59 7.73 -14.06
CA LEU A 10 3.18 8.89 -13.27
C LEU A 10 4.36 9.35 -12.43
N SER A 11 4.50 10.65 -12.29
CA SER A 11 5.46 11.31 -11.39
C SER A 11 4.83 12.55 -10.79
N ARG A 12 5.51 13.19 -9.84
CA ARG A 12 5.08 14.50 -9.31
C ARG A 12 5.08 15.61 -10.37
N GLY A 13 5.85 15.45 -11.45
CA GLY A 13 5.92 16.40 -12.56
C GLY A 13 4.88 16.16 -13.67
N GLY A 14 3.99 15.17 -13.52
CA GLY A 14 2.98 14.83 -14.51
C GLY A 14 3.01 13.36 -14.89
N TRP A 15 2.49 13.04 -16.08
CA TRP A 15 2.36 11.65 -16.52
C TRP A 15 2.48 11.52 -18.04
N TRP A 16 2.94 10.34 -18.45
CA TRP A 16 3.07 9.98 -19.86
C TRP A 16 2.56 8.56 -20.11
N THR A 17 2.23 8.30 -21.37
CA THR A 17 1.76 6.98 -21.80
C THR A 17 2.43 6.55 -23.09
N LYS A 18 2.47 5.23 -23.31
CA LYS A 18 2.85 4.62 -24.58
C LYS A 18 1.86 3.49 -24.87
N PRO A 19 1.03 3.57 -25.92
CA PRO A 19 0.92 4.69 -26.87
C PRO A 19 0.33 5.97 -26.25
N THR A 20 0.55 7.11 -26.90
CA THR A 20 0.02 8.42 -26.44
C THR A 20 -1.50 8.50 -26.48
N SER A 21 -2.15 7.69 -27.32
CA SER A 21 -3.61 7.57 -27.39
C SER A 21 -4.26 7.16 -26.07
N LEU A 22 -3.52 6.45 -25.19
CA LEU A 22 -3.99 6.09 -23.85
C LEU A 22 -4.33 7.31 -22.99
N LYS A 23 -3.77 8.49 -23.30
CA LYS A 23 -4.12 9.73 -22.57
C LYS A 23 -5.57 10.18 -22.77
N SER A 24 -6.17 9.79 -23.89
CA SER A 24 -7.50 10.24 -24.31
C SER A 24 -8.59 9.20 -24.02
N VAL A 25 -8.25 8.07 -23.41
CA VAL A 25 -9.21 7.03 -23.04
C VAL A 25 -10.19 7.61 -22.02
N LYS A 26 -11.48 7.53 -22.34
CA LYS A 26 -12.56 7.90 -21.44
C LYS A 26 -13.21 6.64 -20.88
N LEU A 27 -13.27 6.55 -19.56
CA LEU A 27 -13.96 5.45 -18.90
C LEU A 27 -15.47 5.55 -19.16
N ARG A 28 -16.08 4.45 -19.55
CA ARG A 28 -17.53 4.33 -19.80
C ARG A 28 -18.29 4.35 -18.45
N PRO A 29 -19.59 4.71 -18.43
CA PRO A 29 -20.37 4.77 -17.19
C PRO A 29 -20.46 3.45 -16.40
N GLY A 30 -20.33 2.30 -17.06
CA GLY A 30 -20.35 0.98 -16.42
C GLY A 30 -18.96 0.42 -16.07
N GLU A 31 -17.89 1.16 -16.34
CA GLU A 31 -16.53 0.74 -15.98
C GLU A 31 -16.21 1.09 -14.53
N LEU A 32 -15.10 0.56 -14.01
CA LEU A 32 -14.67 0.86 -12.65
C LEU A 32 -14.22 2.33 -12.54
N HIS A 33 -14.98 3.13 -11.81
CA HIS A 33 -14.58 4.49 -11.42
C HIS A 33 -14.04 4.45 -9.99
N LEU A 34 -12.72 4.67 -9.85
CA LEU A 34 -12.07 4.70 -8.55
C LEU A 34 -12.51 5.94 -7.74
N TYR A 35 -12.50 5.79 -6.42
CA TYR A 35 -12.84 6.88 -5.53
C TYR A 35 -11.82 8.02 -5.64
N ALA A 36 -12.25 9.17 -6.16
CA ALA A 36 -11.41 10.34 -6.37
C ALA A 36 -11.30 11.20 -5.10
N SER A 37 -10.08 11.56 -4.72
CA SER A 37 -9.80 12.49 -3.64
C SER A 37 -8.55 13.30 -3.98
N ASN A 38 -8.65 14.63 -3.88
CA ASN A 38 -7.54 15.55 -4.17
C ASN A 38 -6.83 16.04 -2.90
N ASN A 39 -7.32 15.66 -1.71
CA ASN A 39 -6.74 16.07 -0.44
C ASN A 39 -7.09 15.07 0.68
N HIS A 40 -6.08 14.41 1.25
CA HIS A 40 -6.27 13.39 2.28
C HIS A 40 -6.84 13.94 3.60
N GLY A 41 -6.44 15.15 4.02
CA GLY A 41 -6.95 15.75 5.27
C GLY A 41 -8.43 16.09 5.19
N ARG A 42 -8.87 16.73 4.09
CA ARG A 42 -10.28 16.98 3.83
C ARG A 42 -11.07 15.68 3.72
N ASN A 43 -10.54 14.71 2.96
CA ASN A 43 -11.13 13.39 2.81
C ASN A 43 -11.42 12.72 4.16
N PHE A 44 -10.45 12.74 5.07
CA PHE A 44 -10.58 12.16 6.41
C PHE A 44 -11.74 12.79 7.19
N ILE A 45 -11.80 14.12 7.25
CA ILE A 45 -12.89 14.84 7.95
C ILE A 45 -14.26 14.54 7.33
N ASP A 46 -14.35 14.52 6.00
CA ASP A 46 -15.60 14.23 5.30
C ASP A 46 -16.05 12.78 5.56
N CYS A 47 -15.11 11.85 5.64
CA CYS A 47 -15.38 10.44 5.94
C CYS A 47 -15.83 10.22 7.39
N ILE A 48 -15.25 10.95 8.35
CA ILE A 48 -15.76 10.97 9.74
C ILE A 48 -17.22 11.41 9.77
N LYS A 49 -17.54 12.52 9.11
CA LYS A 49 -18.89 13.11 9.12
C LYS A 49 -19.92 12.21 8.43
N SER A 50 -19.57 11.65 7.29
CA SER A 50 -20.46 10.79 6.48
C SER A 50 -20.45 9.33 6.91
N ARG A 51 -19.58 8.94 7.85
CA ARG A 51 -19.37 7.55 8.29
C ARG A 51 -19.01 6.59 7.14
N ARG A 52 -18.33 7.10 6.11
CA ARG A 52 -17.82 6.28 4.99
C ARG A 52 -16.33 5.99 5.16
N GLN A 53 -15.83 5.03 4.38
CA GLN A 53 -14.42 4.69 4.32
C GLN A 53 -13.59 5.78 3.63
N THR A 54 -12.38 6.01 4.14
CA THR A 54 -11.40 6.95 3.56
C THR A 54 -10.85 6.45 2.22
N VAL A 55 -10.30 7.38 1.42
CA VAL A 55 -9.60 7.01 0.16
C VAL A 55 -8.36 6.15 0.40
N SER A 56 -7.80 6.24 1.61
CA SER A 56 -6.70 5.39 2.10
C SER A 56 -7.20 4.69 3.37
N PRO A 57 -7.81 3.50 3.24
CA PRO A 57 -8.31 2.73 4.38
C PRO A 57 -7.15 2.21 5.23
N ILE A 58 -7.40 2.02 6.53
CA ILE A 58 -6.34 1.61 7.48
C ILE A 58 -5.75 0.24 7.14
N ASP A 59 -6.58 -0.74 6.77
CA ASP A 59 -6.09 -2.10 6.46
C ASP A 59 -5.13 -2.11 5.27
N VAL A 60 -5.41 -1.28 4.26
CA VAL A 60 -4.53 -1.11 3.09
C VAL A 60 -3.23 -0.41 3.48
N ALA A 61 -3.30 0.57 4.38
CA ALA A 61 -2.12 1.27 4.88
C ALA A 61 -1.20 0.34 5.69
N VAL A 62 -1.78 -0.47 6.59
CA VAL A 62 -1.04 -1.48 7.37
C VAL A 62 -0.39 -2.48 6.43
N TRP A 63 -1.12 -3.01 5.45
CA TRP A 63 -0.58 -3.99 4.52
C TRP A 63 0.56 -3.42 3.65
N SER A 64 0.44 -2.16 3.23
CA SER A 64 1.51 -1.46 2.53
C SER A 64 2.77 -1.32 3.39
N ASP A 65 2.61 -1.05 4.69
CA ASP A 65 3.74 -0.85 5.62
C ASP A 65 4.40 -2.18 6.01
N THR A 66 3.62 -3.27 6.10
CA THR A 66 4.13 -4.63 6.28
C THR A 66 5.19 -4.96 5.23
N MET A 67 4.96 -4.61 3.96
CA MET A 67 5.93 -4.87 2.90
C MET A 67 7.24 -4.08 3.09
N SER A 68 7.17 -2.83 3.56
CA SER A 68 8.34 -2.02 3.89
C SER A 68 9.17 -2.67 5.01
N HIS A 69 8.50 -3.13 6.07
CA HIS A 69 9.15 -3.80 7.18
C HIS A 69 9.77 -5.15 6.80
N LEU A 70 9.07 -5.98 6.02
CA LEU A 70 9.61 -7.24 5.53
C LEU A 70 10.83 -7.03 4.63
N SER A 71 10.81 -5.97 3.80
CA SER A 71 11.95 -5.61 2.94
C SER A 71 13.16 -5.18 3.78
N GLU A 72 12.94 -4.36 4.81
CA GLU A 72 14.00 -3.95 5.74
C GLU A 72 14.60 -5.15 6.48
N ILE A 73 13.77 -6.10 6.94
CA ILE A 73 14.24 -7.34 7.56
C ILE A 73 15.08 -8.15 6.56
N ALA A 74 14.63 -8.28 5.31
CA ALA A 74 15.37 -8.98 4.26
C ALA A 74 16.75 -8.35 4.01
N ILE A 75 16.82 -7.02 3.95
CA ILE A 75 18.07 -6.27 3.77
C ILE A 75 19.01 -6.50 4.95
N ARG A 76 18.53 -6.29 6.18
CA ARG A 76 19.35 -6.39 7.40
C ARG A 76 19.86 -7.80 7.69
N THR A 77 19.12 -8.82 7.25
CA THR A 77 19.48 -10.22 7.48
C THR A 77 20.20 -10.86 6.30
N GLU A 78 20.21 -10.19 5.13
CA GLU A 78 20.68 -10.71 3.85
C GLU A 78 20.04 -12.06 3.47
N ARG A 79 18.75 -12.23 3.82
CA ARG A 79 18.00 -13.48 3.61
C ARG A 79 16.74 -13.25 2.79
N LYS A 80 16.32 -14.32 2.12
CA LYS A 80 14.97 -14.39 1.54
C LYS A 80 13.95 -14.57 2.68
N ILE A 81 13.02 -13.63 2.79
CA ILE A 81 11.91 -13.67 3.75
C ILE A 81 10.68 -14.28 3.09
N SER A 82 10.13 -15.33 3.69
CA SER A 82 8.84 -15.92 3.30
C SER A 82 7.78 -15.54 4.33
N TRP A 83 6.66 -14.99 3.88
CA TRP A 83 5.63 -14.38 4.73
C TRP A 83 4.29 -15.08 4.54
N ASP A 84 3.62 -15.41 5.64
CA ASP A 84 2.21 -15.81 5.66
C ASP A 84 1.34 -14.57 5.95
N PRO A 85 0.63 -14.00 4.96
CA PRO A 85 -0.16 -12.80 5.16
C PRO A 85 -1.46 -13.03 5.94
N GLN A 86 -1.89 -14.27 6.13
CA GLN A 86 -3.08 -14.57 6.95
C GLN A 86 -2.73 -14.65 8.43
N LYS A 87 -1.56 -15.23 8.74
CA LYS A 87 -1.09 -15.38 10.12
C LYS A 87 -0.17 -14.26 10.58
N GLU A 88 0.25 -13.41 9.65
CA GLU A 88 1.22 -12.35 9.85
C GLU A 88 2.54 -12.85 10.49
N VAL A 89 3.10 -13.92 9.92
CA VAL A 89 4.38 -14.50 10.40
C VAL A 89 5.40 -14.74 9.29
N ILE A 90 6.67 -14.61 9.66
CA ILE A 90 7.79 -15.07 8.83
C ILE A 90 7.93 -16.58 8.98
N LEU A 91 7.87 -17.30 7.86
CA LEU A 91 7.92 -18.76 7.80
C LEU A 91 9.38 -19.24 7.82
N GLY A 92 9.67 -20.21 8.71
CA GLY A 92 10.96 -20.91 8.74
C GLY A 92 12.17 -20.11 9.25
N ASP A 93 12.00 -18.85 9.67
CA ASP A 93 13.08 -18.02 10.23
C ASP A 93 12.63 -17.34 11.54
N ALA A 94 12.80 -18.05 12.65
CA ALA A 94 12.45 -17.54 13.97
C ALA A 94 13.29 -16.34 14.40
N ALA A 95 14.50 -16.17 13.85
CA ALA A 95 15.34 -15.02 14.17
C ALA A 95 14.82 -13.74 13.50
N ALA A 96 14.45 -13.84 12.21
CA ALA A 96 13.78 -12.76 11.50
C ALA A 96 12.38 -12.47 12.08
N GLY A 97 11.63 -13.49 12.48
CA GLY A 97 10.33 -13.33 13.13
C GLY A 97 10.37 -12.46 14.39
N ARG A 98 11.46 -12.51 15.17
CA ARG A 98 11.66 -11.63 16.33
C ARG A 98 11.84 -10.15 15.96
N MET A 99 12.14 -9.82 14.70
CA MET A 99 12.30 -8.45 14.23
C MET A 99 10.96 -7.79 13.83
N LEU A 100 9.86 -8.55 13.78
CA LEU A 100 8.51 -8.03 13.51
C LEU A 100 7.97 -7.16 14.66
N THR A 101 8.54 -7.31 15.85
CA THR A 101 8.17 -6.53 17.02
C THR A 101 9.42 -6.08 17.76
N ARG A 102 9.23 -5.18 18.72
CA ARG A 102 10.27 -4.71 19.64
C ARG A 102 9.80 -4.91 21.06
N ALA A 103 10.73 -5.01 22.00
CA ALA A 103 10.39 -4.99 23.41
C ALA A 103 9.55 -3.74 23.72
N ILE A 104 8.37 -3.94 24.31
CA ILE A 104 7.50 -2.83 24.72
C ILE A 104 8.21 -2.12 25.88
N ARG A 105 8.22 -0.80 25.83
CA ARG A 105 8.83 0.02 26.86
C ARG A 105 7.99 -0.04 28.14
N GLU A 106 8.59 -0.31 29.29
CA GLU A 106 7.91 -0.22 30.58
C GLU A 106 7.36 1.21 30.86
N PRO A 107 6.20 1.37 31.53
CA PRO A 107 5.31 0.33 32.07
C PRO A 107 4.23 -0.16 31.08
N TYR A 108 4.37 0.12 29.78
CA TYR A 108 3.32 -0.14 28.79
C TYR A 108 3.25 -1.62 28.41
N ARG A 109 2.04 -2.14 28.16
CA ARG A 109 1.75 -3.52 27.72
C ARG A 109 0.62 -3.50 26.68
N LEU A 110 0.63 -4.47 25.76
CA LEU A 110 -0.42 -4.69 24.75
C LEU A 110 -1.47 -5.69 25.27
#